data_AF-A0A924DXB3-F1
#
_entry.id   AF-A0A924DXB3-F1
#
_cell.length_a   1.000
_cell.length_b   1.000
_cell.length_c   1.000
_cell.angle_alpha   90.00
_cell.angle_beta   90.00
_cell.angle_gamma   90.00
#
_symmetry.space_group_name_H-M   'P 1'
#
loop_
_entity.id
_entity.type
_entity.pdbx_description
1 polymer ?
#
loop_
_entity_poly.entity_id
_entity_poly.type
_entity_poly.pdbx_seq_one_letter_code
_entity_poly.pdbx_strand_id
1 'polypeptide(L)'
;MTWDLQGHHLDPTWIGAFTPIDVLYAFEGPQTFTCRNSEGNLLLAHLCDQGPEAFRYLVVPTDGSTVDALRSGAMPTRNALLQPWTWIIDQCFDGSVRAVWQVNPADLPDDCWPRPGAYLWPAFGPLLTVKLSGTELTAQRVTPAVMKRLMDGVTGALKVLLERGLERLQPGEVLLGSLRRLFELPLAAVAFNSLEVTFAAPVFPDHTTQAVDGARHPEAELLKLAGEMLQLGLQWLHADEPANVAIDADWRATVEALEQLTPPLRGLVTDVEIGGRLVGRRVGRPFTLNRQAAQRVRAEMQRVVAGHTYFAREGFVQECDRDRLSFSLRDAESNEIARCAFEDTLLDDVLSALVSDDPYLVVGQQALSNRQVTVTSIGPAAAL
;
A
#
# COMPACT_ATOMS: atom_id res chain seq x y z
N MET A 1 -18.75 22.46 22.64
CA MET A 1 -20.18 22.35 23.00
C MET A 1 -20.22 22.13 24.52
N THR A 2 -21.11 22.76 25.28
CA THR A 2 -21.09 22.57 26.74
C THR A 2 -21.82 21.28 27.11
N TRP A 3 -21.09 20.18 27.26
CA TRP A 3 -21.62 18.95 27.84
C TRP A 3 -21.29 18.92 29.34
N ASP A 4 -22.26 18.47 30.14
CA ASP A 4 -22.15 18.37 31.60
C ASP A 4 -21.30 17.16 31.98
N LEU A 5 -20.23 17.41 32.73
CA LEU A 5 -19.33 16.38 33.23
C LEU A 5 -19.95 15.64 34.41
N GLN A 6 -20.18 14.34 34.26
CA GLN A 6 -20.45 13.47 35.40
C GLN A 6 -19.12 12.88 35.90
N GLY A 7 -18.70 13.30 37.09
CA GLY A 7 -17.42 12.88 37.64
C GLY A 7 -17.15 13.42 39.04
N HIS A 8 -16.11 12.89 39.67
CA HIS A 8 -15.65 13.36 40.98
C HIS A 8 -14.73 14.57 40.79
N HIS A 9 -15.15 15.73 41.30
CA HIS A 9 -14.33 16.95 41.25
C HIS A 9 -13.11 16.80 42.16
N LEU A 10 -11.92 17.15 41.66
CA LEU A 10 -10.66 17.11 42.39
C LEU A 10 -10.15 18.52 42.65
N ASP A 11 -9.29 18.66 43.66
CA ASP A 11 -8.57 19.91 43.90
C ASP A 11 -7.60 20.18 42.73
N PRO A 12 -7.62 21.36 42.10
CA PRO A 12 -6.69 21.74 41.02
C PRO A 12 -5.21 21.60 41.40
N THR A 13 -4.86 21.67 42.69
CA THR A 13 -3.48 21.45 43.14
C THR A 13 -2.97 20.04 42.86
N TRP A 14 -3.85 19.04 42.67
CA TRP A 14 -3.46 17.67 42.33
C TRP A 14 -2.67 17.60 41.02
N ILE A 15 -3.06 18.35 39.98
CA ILE A 15 -2.35 18.35 38.70
C ILE A 15 -1.09 19.23 38.73
N GLY A 16 -0.95 20.11 39.72
CA GLY A 16 0.17 21.03 39.82
C GLY A 16 0.13 22.11 38.73
N ALA A 17 1.28 22.41 38.11
CA ALA A 17 1.41 23.49 37.14
C ALA A 17 0.74 23.18 35.77
N PHE A 18 0.39 21.92 35.50
CA PHE A 18 -0.17 21.44 34.24
C PHE A 18 0.53 22.02 32.99
N THR A 19 1.87 21.99 33.01
CA THR A 19 2.70 22.48 31.92
C THR A 19 3.17 21.33 31.02
N PRO A 20 3.20 21.53 29.68
CA PRO A 20 3.79 20.54 28.79
C PRO A 20 5.28 20.31 29.12
N ILE A 21 5.65 19.06 29.34
CA ILE A 21 7.04 18.61 29.41
C ILE A 21 7.53 18.30 28.00
N ASP A 22 6.67 17.67 27.20
CA ASP A 22 7.00 17.22 25.86
C ASP A 22 5.77 17.27 24.97
N VAL A 23 5.83 18.05 23.89
CA VAL A 23 4.71 18.28 22.98
C VAL A 23 4.81 17.31 21.81
N LEU A 24 3.88 16.37 21.74
CA LEU A 24 3.85 15.31 20.73
C LEU A 24 3.15 15.77 19.44
N TYR A 25 2.18 16.68 19.58
CA TYR A 25 1.46 17.31 18.46
C TYR A 25 1.02 18.73 18.84
N ALA A 26 1.23 19.67 17.91
CA ALA A 26 0.87 21.07 18.08
C ALA A 26 0.23 21.63 16.81
N PHE A 27 -0.84 22.39 16.99
CA PHE A 27 -1.51 23.18 15.97
C PHE A 27 -2.14 24.38 16.67
N GLU A 28 -1.63 25.58 16.40
CA GLU A 28 -2.02 26.82 17.12
C GLU A 28 -1.91 26.72 18.65
N GLY A 29 -1.04 25.83 19.14
CA GLY A 29 -0.89 25.49 20.55
C GLY A 29 -0.64 23.99 20.75
N PRO A 30 -0.33 23.56 21.99
CA PRO A 30 -0.14 22.15 22.31
C PRO A 30 -1.46 21.40 22.27
N GLN A 31 -1.58 20.44 21.35
CA GLN A 31 -2.79 19.64 21.15
C GLN A 31 -2.68 18.29 21.85
N THR A 32 -1.51 17.67 21.81
CA THR A 32 -1.22 16.44 22.54
C THR A 32 0.17 16.52 23.12
N PHE A 33 0.30 16.33 24.42
CA PHE A 33 1.56 16.50 25.13
C PHE A 33 1.61 15.65 26.39
N THR A 34 2.80 15.47 26.93
CA THR A 34 2.99 14.88 28.26
C THR A 34 3.18 15.95 29.31
N CYS A 35 2.73 15.67 30.52
CA CYS A 35 2.96 16.51 31.71
C CYS A 35 3.17 15.61 32.94
N ARG A 36 3.43 16.23 34.09
CA ARG A 36 3.45 15.52 35.38
C ARG A 36 2.46 16.15 36.35
N ASN A 37 1.80 15.31 37.14
CA ASN A 37 1.01 15.78 38.27
C ASN A 37 1.90 16.22 39.44
N SER A 38 1.29 16.67 40.53
CA SER A 38 2.00 17.09 41.76
C SER A 38 2.84 15.97 42.41
N GLU A 39 2.49 14.71 42.16
CA GLU A 39 3.22 13.53 42.65
C GLU A 39 4.35 13.08 41.71
N GLY A 40 4.50 13.75 40.56
CA GLY A 40 5.51 13.43 39.55
C GLY A 40 5.13 12.27 38.61
N ASN A 41 3.90 11.77 38.64
CA ASN A 41 3.44 10.74 37.69
C ASN A 41 3.34 11.32 36.28
N LEU A 42 3.80 10.57 35.27
CA LEU A 42 3.73 10.99 33.88
C LEU A 42 2.30 10.82 33.35
N LEU A 43 1.77 11.87 32.72
CA LEU A 43 0.42 11.92 32.17
C LEU A 43 0.48 12.29 30.68
N LEU A 44 -0.47 11.79 29.90
CA LEU A 44 -0.73 12.20 28.52
C LEU A 44 -1.99 13.07 28.50
N ALA A 45 -1.87 14.28 27.97
CA ALA A 45 -2.97 15.22 27.77
C ALA A 45 -3.29 15.38 26.28
N HIS A 46 -4.57 15.41 25.93
CA HIS A 46 -5.09 15.62 24.59
C HIS A 46 -6.22 16.65 24.60
N LEU A 47 -6.13 17.69 23.77
CA LEU A 47 -7.17 18.70 23.64
C LEU A 47 -8.41 18.07 23.01
N CYS A 48 -9.53 18.10 23.73
CA CYS A 48 -10.79 17.47 23.28
C CYS A 48 -11.92 18.48 23.04
N ASP A 49 -11.89 19.66 23.67
CA ASP A 49 -12.79 20.77 23.33
C ASP A 49 -12.11 22.12 23.59
N GLN A 50 -12.57 23.15 22.91
CA GLN A 50 -12.14 24.54 23.12
C GLN A 50 -13.38 25.40 23.38
N GLY A 51 -13.50 25.85 24.62
CA GLY A 51 -14.53 26.77 25.05
C GLY A 51 -14.13 28.24 24.83
N PRO A 52 -15.04 29.18 25.14
CA PRO A 52 -14.80 30.61 25.00
C PRO A 52 -13.77 31.17 25.99
N GLU A 53 -13.48 30.46 27.10
CA GLU A 53 -12.59 30.95 28.16
C GLU A 53 -11.53 29.92 28.60
N ALA A 54 -11.61 28.69 28.11
CA ALA A 54 -10.76 27.61 28.54
C ALA A 54 -10.60 26.53 27.46
N PHE A 55 -9.44 25.90 27.46
CA PHE A 55 -9.16 24.64 26.78
C PHE A 55 -9.54 23.48 27.68
N ARG A 56 -10.19 22.47 27.11
CA ARG A 56 -10.55 21.24 27.81
C ARG A 56 -9.67 20.11 27.33
N TYR A 57 -8.93 19.51 28.26
CA TYR A 57 -8.02 18.41 28.00
C TYR A 57 -8.51 17.12 28.61
N LEU A 58 -8.47 16.06 27.82
CA LEU A 58 -8.54 14.68 28.27
C LEU A 58 -7.16 14.24 28.74
N VAL A 59 -7.04 13.82 29.99
CA VAL A 59 -5.76 13.48 30.62
C VAL A 59 -5.80 12.07 31.19
N VAL A 60 -4.76 11.29 30.92
CA VAL A 60 -4.65 9.90 31.37
C VAL A 60 -3.24 9.58 31.87
N PRO A 61 -3.05 8.55 32.72
CA PRO A 61 -1.73 8.03 33.04
C PRO A 61 -1.04 7.52 31.80
N THR A 62 0.28 7.69 31.72
CA THR A 62 1.08 7.17 30.60
C THR A 62 2.50 6.82 31.05
N ASP A 63 3.26 6.18 30.17
CA ASP A 63 4.67 5.86 30.37
C ASP A 63 5.50 6.16 29.12
N GLY A 64 6.83 6.05 29.25
CA GLY A 64 7.74 6.31 28.13
C GLY A 64 7.49 5.40 26.93
N SER A 65 7.12 4.14 27.16
CA SER A 65 6.87 3.19 26.07
C SER A 65 5.64 3.57 25.23
N THR A 66 4.59 4.08 25.87
CA THR A 66 3.38 4.58 25.21
C THR A 66 3.68 5.84 24.42
N VAL A 67 4.50 6.75 24.97
CA VAL A 67 4.95 7.96 24.28
C VAL A 67 5.78 7.61 23.05
N ASP A 68 6.72 6.68 23.16
CA ASP A 68 7.54 6.20 22.05
C ASP A 68 6.69 5.52 20.97
N ALA A 69 5.68 4.74 21.36
CA ALA A 69 4.73 4.14 20.43
C ALA A 69 3.90 5.18 19.66
N LEU A 70 3.48 6.26 20.32
CA LEU A 70 2.80 7.38 19.66
C LEU A 70 3.72 8.14 18.70
N ARG A 71 4.97 8.40 19.12
CA ARG A 71 5.99 9.10 18.31
C ARG A 71 6.39 8.35 17.06
N SER A 72 6.50 7.02 17.17
CA SER A 72 6.85 6.14 16.04
C SER A 72 5.66 5.79 15.16
N GLY A 73 4.44 6.12 15.58
CA GLY A 73 3.23 5.71 14.87
C GLY A 73 2.87 4.24 15.05
N ALA A 74 3.46 3.54 16.01
CA ALA A 74 3.13 2.14 16.33
C ALA A 74 1.74 1.99 16.96
N MET A 75 1.18 3.08 17.52
CA MET A 75 -0.12 3.07 18.20
C MET A 75 -1.00 4.26 17.78
N PRO A 76 -2.31 4.05 17.53
CA PRO A 76 -3.28 5.14 17.38
C PRO A 76 -3.44 5.96 18.66
N THR A 77 -3.66 7.27 18.53
CA THR A 77 -3.80 8.20 19.66
C THR A 77 -4.94 7.81 20.61
N ARG A 78 -6.09 7.38 20.07
CA ARG A 78 -7.22 6.94 20.91
C ARG A 78 -6.85 5.76 21.81
N ASN A 79 -6.03 4.82 21.32
CA ASN A 79 -5.66 3.64 22.10
C ASN A 79 -4.79 4.03 23.30
N ALA A 80 -3.88 5.00 23.14
CA ALA A 80 -3.09 5.52 24.25
C ALA A 80 -3.95 6.23 25.31
N LEU A 81 -5.04 6.89 24.88
CA LEU A 81 -5.98 7.60 25.75
C LEU A 81 -7.03 6.70 26.42
N LEU A 82 -7.24 5.48 25.93
CA LEU A 82 -8.21 4.54 26.51
C LEU A 82 -7.61 3.85 27.75
N GLN A 83 -7.47 4.61 28.83
CA GLN A 83 -6.98 4.13 30.13
C GLN A 83 -8.13 3.97 31.15
N PRO A 84 -7.98 3.10 32.16
CA PRO A 84 -8.99 2.95 33.21
C PRO A 84 -9.20 4.22 34.05
N TRP A 85 -8.14 5.00 34.24
CA TRP A 85 -8.19 6.27 34.96
C TRP A 85 -8.09 7.42 33.98
N THR A 86 -9.07 8.32 34.04
CA THR A 86 -9.20 9.42 33.11
C THR A 86 -9.66 10.66 33.84
N TRP A 87 -9.08 11.79 33.46
CA TRP A 87 -9.43 13.10 33.98
C TRP A 87 -9.78 14.06 32.85
N ILE A 88 -10.66 15.00 33.15
CA ILE A 88 -10.89 16.18 32.34
C ILE A 88 -10.31 17.37 33.08
N ILE A 89 -9.57 18.21 32.37
CA ILE A 89 -8.92 19.39 32.91
C ILE A 89 -9.32 20.60 32.07
N ASP A 90 -9.93 21.58 32.72
CA ASP A 90 -10.23 22.87 32.11
C ASP A 90 -9.10 23.85 32.46
N GLN A 91 -8.36 24.29 31.45
CA GLN A 91 -7.26 25.25 31.56
C GLN A 91 -7.66 26.58 30.91
N CYS A 92 -7.61 27.66 31.68
CA CYS A 92 -7.83 29.02 31.16
C CYS A 92 -6.74 29.42 30.17
N PHE A 93 -7.01 30.43 29.33
CA PHE A 93 -6.03 30.93 28.35
C PHE A 93 -4.76 31.54 28.96
N ASP A 94 -4.78 31.91 30.24
CA ASP A 94 -3.60 32.35 31.00
C ASP A 94 -2.74 31.19 31.53
N GLY A 95 -3.15 29.95 31.27
CA GLY A 95 -2.49 28.72 31.71
C GLY A 95 -2.95 28.19 33.07
N SER A 96 -3.77 28.94 33.81
CA SER A 96 -4.28 28.50 35.11
C SER A 96 -5.29 27.35 34.97
N VAL A 97 -5.24 26.39 35.90
CA VAL A 97 -6.20 25.28 35.93
C VAL A 97 -7.45 25.74 36.66
N ARG A 98 -8.58 25.75 35.94
CA ARG A 98 -9.89 26.15 36.48
C ARG A 98 -10.51 25.02 37.29
N ALA A 99 -10.46 23.80 36.77
CA ALA A 99 -11.10 22.65 37.39
C ALA A 99 -10.55 21.32 36.86
N VAL A 100 -10.67 20.28 37.69
CA VAL A 100 -10.23 18.92 37.40
C VAL A 100 -11.33 17.95 37.81
N TRP A 101 -11.70 17.03 36.93
CA TRP A 101 -12.68 15.99 37.20
C TRP A 101 -12.09 14.63 36.91
N GLN A 102 -12.22 13.70 37.84
CA GLN A 102 -12.05 12.29 37.55
C GLN A 102 -13.35 11.74 36.97
N VAL A 103 -13.26 11.15 35.78
CA VAL A 103 -14.42 10.67 35.01
C VAL A 103 -14.25 9.20 34.67
N ASN A 104 -15.37 8.51 34.47
CA ASN A 104 -15.36 7.20 33.85
C ASN A 104 -15.27 7.39 32.32
N PRO A 105 -14.29 6.76 31.63
CA PRO A 105 -14.17 6.85 30.17
C PRO A 105 -15.47 6.54 29.41
N ALA A 106 -16.30 5.63 29.93
CA ALA A 106 -17.56 5.23 29.30
C ALA A 106 -18.64 6.32 29.31
N ASP A 107 -18.52 7.31 30.19
CA ASP A 107 -19.49 8.42 30.34
C ASP A 107 -19.09 9.64 29.48
N LEU A 108 -17.91 9.61 28.84
CA LEU A 108 -17.45 10.69 27.96
C LEU A 108 -18.11 10.59 26.58
N PRO A 109 -18.51 11.74 25.98
CA PRO A 109 -19.11 11.73 24.66
C PRO A 109 -18.07 11.35 23.59
N ASP A 110 -18.55 10.81 22.46
CA ASP A 110 -17.68 10.25 21.41
C ASP A 110 -16.77 11.30 20.74
N ASP A 111 -17.19 12.56 20.71
CA ASP A 111 -16.43 13.68 20.15
C ASP A 111 -15.27 14.13 21.04
N CYS A 112 -15.27 13.73 22.32
CA CYS A 112 -14.18 13.96 23.26
C CYS A 112 -12.94 13.10 22.94
N TRP A 113 -13.11 12.08 22.12
CA TRP A 113 -12.05 11.14 21.75
C TRP A 113 -11.51 11.44 20.34
N PRO A 114 -10.20 11.20 20.11
CA PRO A 114 -9.74 11.05 18.74
C PRO A 114 -10.58 9.98 18.01
N ARG A 115 -10.77 10.16 16.71
CA ARG A 115 -11.46 9.15 15.90
C ARG A 115 -10.75 7.79 16.03
N PRO A 116 -11.50 6.67 16.03
CA PRO A 116 -10.89 5.34 16.02
C PRO A 116 -9.85 5.21 14.90
N GLY A 117 -8.64 4.74 15.25
CA GLY A 117 -7.54 4.59 14.30
C GLY A 117 -6.86 5.89 13.86
N ALA A 118 -7.17 7.04 14.48
CA ALA A 118 -6.43 8.28 14.27
C ALA A 118 -5.05 8.19 14.95
N TYR A 119 -4.01 8.58 14.22
CA TYR A 119 -2.64 8.72 14.71
C TYR A 119 -2.31 10.20 14.93
N LEU A 120 -1.25 10.49 15.70
CA LEU A 120 -0.79 11.88 15.92
C LEU A 120 -0.53 12.60 14.60
N TRP A 121 0.08 11.90 13.65
CA TRP A 121 0.37 12.41 12.32
C TRP A 121 -0.34 11.54 11.29
N PRO A 122 -1.02 12.12 10.28
CA PRO A 122 -1.63 11.34 9.21
C PRO A 122 -0.65 10.38 8.51
N ALA A 123 0.64 10.76 8.42
CA ALA A 123 1.69 9.95 7.82
C ALA A 123 1.97 8.64 8.59
N PHE A 124 1.64 8.55 9.88
CA PHE A 124 1.79 7.36 10.70
C PHE A 124 0.65 6.35 10.52
N GLY A 125 -0.42 6.76 9.83
CA GLY A 125 -1.48 5.83 9.46
C GLY A 125 -0.96 4.67 8.61
N PRO A 126 -1.67 3.52 8.64
CA PRO A 126 -1.27 2.32 7.92
C PRO A 126 -1.05 2.63 6.44
N LEU A 127 0.10 2.21 5.91
CA LEU A 127 0.39 2.35 4.48
C LEU A 127 -0.55 1.47 3.69
N LEU A 128 -0.67 0.20 4.08
CA LEU A 128 -1.55 -0.78 3.48
C LEU A 128 -2.09 -1.69 4.58
N THR A 129 -3.39 -1.94 4.58
CA THR A 129 -4.05 -2.92 5.43
C THR A 129 -4.73 -3.92 4.53
N VAL A 130 -4.49 -5.21 4.77
CA VAL A 130 -5.17 -6.30 4.06
C VAL A 130 -5.79 -7.23 5.08
N LYS A 131 -7.09 -7.45 4.96
CA LYS A 131 -7.85 -8.32 5.84
C LYS A 131 -8.55 -9.40 5.03
N LEU A 132 -8.32 -10.64 5.42
CA LEU A 132 -8.97 -11.81 4.84
C LEU A 132 -10.19 -12.18 5.69
N SER A 133 -11.30 -12.43 5.00
CA SER A 133 -12.56 -12.85 5.60
C SER A 133 -13.09 -14.11 4.90
N GLY A 134 -13.79 -14.95 5.66
CA GLY A 134 -14.36 -16.20 5.19
C GLY A 134 -15.21 -16.85 6.26
N THR A 135 -16.30 -17.52 5.87
CA THR A 135 -17.25 -18.15 6.80
C THR A 135 -16.59 -19.18 7.72
N GLU A 136 -15.50 -19.80 7.27
CA GLU A 136 -14.73 -20.78 8.04
C GLU A 136 -13.40 -20.24 8.58
N LEU A 137 -13.09 -18.97 8.33
CA LEU A 137 -11.84 -18.34 8.72
C LEU A 137 -11.95 -17.78 10.14
N THR A 138 -11.79 -18.66 11.14
CA THR A 138 -11.73 -18.27 12.55
C THR A 138 -10.28 -18.27 13.05
N ALA A 139 -10.00 -17.58 14.16
CA ALA A 139 -8.67 -17.52 14.78
C ALA A 139 -8.00 -18.91 14.96
N GLN A 140 -8.81 -19.94 15.23
CA GLN A 140 -8.35 -21.33 15.43
C GLN A 140 -8.12 -22.10 14.11
N ARG A 141 -8.59 -21.58 12.97
CA ARG A 141 -8.52 -22.21 11.65
C ARG A 141 -7.60 -21.49 10.67
N VAL A 142 -6.95 -20.41 11.08
CA VAL A 142 -5.90 -19.78 10.29
C VAL A 142 -4.71 -20.73 10.18
N THR A 143 -4.49 -21.29 8.99
CA THR A 143 -3.33 -22.16 8.73
C THR A 143 -2.12 -21.32 8.28
N PRO A 144 -0.88 -21.82 8.48
CA PRO A 144 0.32 -21.17 7.95
C PRO A 144 0.26 -20.92 6.42
N ALA A 145 -0.44 -21.78 5.68
CA ALA A 145 -0.64 -21.60 4.23
C ALA A 145 -1.47 -20.35 3.89
N VAL A 146 -2.49 -20.03 4.69
CA VAL A 146 -3.31 -18.82 4.50
C VAL A 146 -2.48 -17.57 4.83
N MET A 147 -1.70 -17.59 5.91
CA MET A 147 -0.81 -16.49 6.26
C MET A 147 0.27 -16.27 5.19
N LYS A 148 0.90 -17.34 4.72
CA LYS A 148 1.88 -17.29 3.63
C LYS A 148 1.27 -16.68 2.37
N ARG A 149 0.09 -17.12 1.96
CA ARG A 149 -0.63 -16.54 0.81
C ARG A 149 -0.86 -15.04 0.97
N LEU A 150 -1.30 -14.59 2.15
CA LEU A 150 -1.52 -13.18 2.41
C LEU A 150 -0.23 -12.37 2.24
N MET A 151 0.85 -12.83 2.85
CA MET A 151 2.16 -12.17 2.76
C MET A 151 2.69 -12.18 1.33
N ASP A 152 2.70 -13.33 0.66
CA ASP A 152 3.17 -13.47 -0.72
C ASP A 152 2.34 -12.62 -1.70
N GLY A 153 1.02 -12.57 -1.50
CA GLY A 153 0.12 -11.77 -2.33
C GLY A 153 0.36 -10.27 -2.17
N VAL A 154 0.53 -9.78 -0.93
CA VAL A 154 0.83 -8.36 -0.68
C VAL A 154 2.21 -7.99 -1.20
N THR A 155 3.24 -8.76 -0.87
CA THR A 155 4.61 -8.49 -1.32
C THR A 155 4.72 -8.59 -2.84
N GLY A 156 4.07 -9.58 -3.46
CA GLY A 156 4.04 -9.73 -4.91
C GLY A 156 3.35 -8.55 -5.61
N ALA A 157 2.18 -8.13 -5.12
CA ALA A 157 1.47 -6.98 -5.68
C ALA A 157 2.27 -5.68 -5.57
N LEU A 158 2.82 -5.40 -4.40
CA LEU A 158 3.65 -4.20 -4.20
C LEU A 158 4.90 -4.24 -5.08
N LYS A 159 5.53 -5.41 -5.20
CA LYS A 159 6.72 -5.58 -6.04
C LYS A 159 6.46 -5.16 -7.49
N VAL A 160 5.42 -5.73 -8.09
CA VAL A 160 5.04 -5.43 -9.49
C VAL A 160 4.77 -3.95 -9.69
N LEU A 161 4.03 -3.31 -8.77
CA LEU A 161 3.70 -1.89 -8.86
C LEU A 161 4.91 -0.97 -8.66
N LEU A 162 5.81 -1.31 -7.73
CA LEU A 162 7.00 -0.52 -7.43
C LEU A 162 8.05 -0.64 -8.55
N GLU A 163 8.23 -1.83 -9.12
CA GLU A 163 9.10 -2.04 -10.29
C GLU A 163 8.60 -1.22 -11.48
N ARG A 164 7.28 -1.21 -11.72
CA ARG A 164 6.69 -0.37 -12.76
C ARG A 164 6.86 1.13 -12.48
N GLY A 165 6.69 1.55 -11.24
CA GLY A 165 6.96 2.92 -10.80
C GLY A 165 8.41 3.34 -11.05
N LEU A 166 9.36 2.44 -10.82
CA LEU A 166 10.79 2.67 -11.07
C LEU A 166 11.08 2.90 -12.55
N GLU A 167 10.54 2.05 -13.44
CA GLU A 167 10.69 2.20 -14.89
C GLU A 167 10.21 3.58 -15.37
N ARG A 168 9.16 4.10 -14.73
CA ARG A 168 8.61 5.43 -15.01
C ARG A 168 9.55 6.58 -14.64
N LEU A 169 10.32 6.43 -13.56
CA LEU A 169 11.18 7.48 -13.01
C LEU A 169 12.59 7.51 -13.65
N GLN A 170 12.88 6.62 -14.60
CA GLN A 170 14.20 6.32 -15.16
C GLN A 170 15.21 5.83 -14.09
N PRO A 171 15.71 4.59 -14.18
CA PRO A 171 16.49 3.99 -13.10
C PRO A 171 17.86 4.69 -12.89
N GLY A 172 18.14 5.08 -11.64
CA GLY A 172 19.47 5.43 -11.14
C GLY A 172 19.81 4.62 -9.89
N GLU A 173 21.09 4.51 -9.52
CA GLU A 173 21.55 3.66 -8.40
C GLU A 173 20.85 3.95 -7.06
N VAL A 174 20.53 5.22 -6.79
CA VAL A 174 19.81 5.66 -5.58
C VAL A 174 18.41 5.03 -5.50
N LEU A 175 17.73 4.85 -6.64
CA LEU A 175 16.37 4.31 -6.70
C LEU A 175 16.32 2.78 -6.48
N LEU A 176 17.39 2.06 -6.80
CA LEU A 176 17.48 0.61 -6.55
C LEU A 176 17.64 0.30 -5.06
N GLY A 177 18.41 1.12 -4.32
CA GLY A 177 18.51 1.01 -2.86
C GLY A 177 17.18 1.31 -2.16
N SER A 178 16.43 2.29 -2.68
CA SER A 178 15.07 2.63 -2.26
C SER A 178 14.08 1.48 -2.43
N LEU A 179 14.11 0.75 -3.55
CA LEU A 179 13.21 -0.41 -3.77
C LEU A 179 13.37 -1.50 -2.71
N ARG A 180 14.61 -1.83 -2.33
CA ARG A 180 14.85 -2.88 -1.34
C ARG A 180 14.17 -2.57 0.00
N ARG A 181 14.22 -1.32 0.44
CA ARG A 181 13.54 -0.86 1.67
C ARG A 181 12.02 -0.93 1.56
N LEU A 182 11.48 -0.68 0.37
CA LEU A 182 10.04 -0.75 0.11
C LEU A 182 9.51 -2.18 -0.04
N PHE A 183 10.36 -3.16 -0.37
CA PHE A 183 9.98 -4.58 -0.35
C PHE A 183 9.95 -5.17 1.06
N GLU A 184 10.67 -4.55 2.00
CA GLU A 184 10.73 -4.96 3.40
C GLU A 184 9.83 -4.07 4.28
N LEU A 185 8.56 -3.89 3.87
CA LEU A 185 7.63 -3.07 4.66
C LEU A 185 7.47 -3.64 6.09
N PRO A 186 7.60 -2.80 7.13
CA PRO A 186 7.44 -3.24 8.50
C PRO A 186 5.98 -3.66 8.77
N LEU A 187 5.84 -4.83 9.38
CA LEU A 187 4.56 -5.32 9.90
C LEU A 187 4.19 -4.51 11.15
N ALA A 188 3.09 -3.77 11.09
CA ALA A 188 2.62 -2.92 12.19
C ALA A 188 1.66 -3.65 13.14
N ALA A 189 0.77 -4.50 12.62
CA ALA A 189 -0.18 -5.24 13.44
C ALA A 189 -0.68 -6.51 12.75
N VAL A 190 -1.07 -7.50 13.58
CA VAL A 190 -1.80 -8.70 13.17
C VAL A 190 -3.01 -8.88 14.07
N ALA A 191 -4.20 -9.05 13.49
CA ALA A 191 -5.41 -9.42 14.22
C ALA A 191 -5.88 -10.82 13.78
N PHE A 192 -6.51 -11.56 14.70
CA PHE A 192 -6.93 -12.97 14.47
C PHE A 192 -8.45 -13.19 14.49
N ASN A 193 -9.24 -12.23 14.96
CA ASN A 193 -10.71 -12.29 14.85
C ASN A 193 -11.19 -12.22 13.39
N SER A 194 -10.34 -11.64 12.54
CA SER A 194 -10.26 -11.74 11.09
C SER A 194 -8.77 -11.66 10.77
N LEU A 195 -8.22 -12.47 9.86
CA LEU A 195 -6.79 -12.42 9.58
C LEU A 195 -6.48 -11.09 8.87
N GLU A 196 -6.02 -10.12 9.65
CA GLU A 196 -5.69 -8.78 9.20
C GLU A 196 -4.22 -8.53 9.43
N VAL A 197 -3.57 -8.00 8.39
CA VAL A 197 -2.16 -7.64 8.38
C VAL A 197 -2.07 -6.17 7.96
N THR A 198 -1.41 -5.39 8.80
CA THR A 198 -1.20 -3.96 8.54
C THR A 198 0.28 -3.68 8.35
N PHE A 199 0.60 -2.95 7.29
CA PHE A 199 1.95 -2.53 6.94
C PHE A 199 2.10 -1.03 7.20
N ALA A 200 3.20 -0.65 7.86
CA ALA A 200 3.58 0.75 8.00
C ALA A 200 4.49 1.16 6.83
N ALA A 201 4.57 2.47 6.59
CA ALA A 201 5.63 2.98 5.73
C ALA A 201 6.97 2.81 6.44
N PRO A 202 8.08 2.61 5.70
CA PRO A 202 9.40 2.64 6.32
C PRO A 202 9.60 3.98 7.03
N VAL A 203 10.18 3.95 8.23
CA VAL A 203 10.59 5.19 8.89
C VAL A 203 11.82 5.69 8.17
N PHE A 204 11.69 6.80 7.46
CA PHE A 204 12.83 7.46 6.85
C PHE A 204 13.48 8.34 7.93
N PRO A 205 14.81 8.22 8.15
CA PRO A 205 15.52 8.92 9.22
C PRO A 205 15.28 10.44 9.29
N ASP A 206 14.87 11.06 8.17
CA ASP A 206 14.70 12.51 8.05
C ASP A 206 13.26 13.01 8.27
N HIS A 207 12.29 12.13 8.57
CA HIS A 207 10.87 12.52 8.71
C HIS A 207 10.46 13.07 10.09
N THR A 208 11.35 13.03 11.08
CA THR A 208 11.08 13.61 12.42
C THR A 208 11.22 15.12 12.47
N THR A 209 11.73 15.74 11.41
CA THR A 209 11.78 17.19 11.26
C THR A 209 10.99 17.56 10.02
N GLN A 210 10.09 18.54 10.17
CA GLN A 210 9.39 19.19 9.06
C GLN A 210 10.30 19.25 7.83
N ALA A 211 9.89 18.63 6.72
CA ALA A 211 10.56 18.79 5.44
C ALA A 211 10.38 20.26 5.02
N VAL A 212 11.28 21.11 5.53
CA VAL A 212 11.39 22.54 5.21
C VAL A 212 12.02 22.75 3.83
N ASP A 213 12.67 21.72 3.28
CA ASP A 213 13.17 21.73 1.91
C ASP A 213 12.39 20.75 1.05
N GLY A 214 11.80 21.24 -0.04
CA GLY A 214 10.95 20.52 -0.99
C GLY A 214 11.63 19.38 -1.78
N ALA A 215 12.61 18.70 -1.20
CA ALA A 215 13.21 17.48 -1.75
C ALA A 215 12.20 16.33 -1.64
N ARG A 216 11.64 15.93 -2.78
CA ARG A 216 10.80 14.73 -2.88
C ARG A 216 11.66 13.50 -2.63
N HIS A 217 11.37 12.75 -1.58
CA HIS A 217 12.01 11.45 -1.38
C HIS A 217 11.62 10.49 -2.51
N PRO A 218 12.58 9.81 -3.16
CA PRO A 218 12.30 8.88 -4.24
C PRO A 218 11.36 7.76 -3.82
N GLU A 219 11.46 7.28 -2.57
CA GLU A 219 10.52 6.29 -2.04
C GLU A 219 9.08 6.80 -1.96
N ALA A 220 8.90 8.07 -1.60
CA ALA A 220 7.57 8.67 -1.51
C ALA A 220 6.93 8.79 -2.89
N GLU A 221 7.69 9.14 -3.93
CA GLU A 221 7.19 9.19 -5.31
C GLU A 221 6.89 7.78 -5.85
N LEU A 222 7.73 6.78 -5.55
CA LEU A 222 7.46 5.38 -5.92
C LEU A 222 6.18 4.85 -5.27
N LEU A 223 6.00 5.07 -3.96
CA LEU A 223 4.78 4.70 -3.25
C LEU A 223 3.56 5.44 -3.79
N LYS A 224 3.71 6.72 -4.18
CA LYS A 224 2.64 7.48 -4.82
C LYS A 224 2.22 6.86 -6.14
N LEU A 225 3.18 6.55 -7.04
CA LEU A 225 2.89 5.91 -8.33
C LEU A 225 2.24 4.52 -8.15
N ALA A 226 2.77 3.70 -7.24
CA ALA A 226 2.18 2.40 -6.91
C ALA A 226 0.75 2.54 -6.36
N GLY A 227 0.52 3.54 -5.51
CA GLY A 227 -0.79 3.86 -4.97
C GLY A 227 -1.79 4.32 -6.04
N GLU A 228 -1.37 5.18 -6.97
CA GLU A 228 -2.20 5.64 -8.09
C GLU A 228 -2.65 4.46 -8.97
N MET A 229 -1.73 3.56 -9.33
CA MET A 229 -2.03 2.34 -10.09
C MET A 229 -3.00 1.41 -9.35
N LEU A 230 -2.70 1.11 -8.08
CA LEU A 230 -3.56 0.24 -7.27
C LEU A 230 -4.95 0.85 -7.06
N GLN A 231 -5.04 2.16 -6.81
CA GLN A 231 -6.29 2.87 -6.65
C GLN A 231 -7.13 2.84 -7.93
N LEU A 232 -6.52 3.06 -9.10
CA LEU A 232 -7.17 2.93 -10.39
C LEU A 232 -7.77 1.53 -10.58
N GLY A 233 -6.98 0.49 -10.32
CA GLY A 233 -7.44 -0.90 -10.42
C GLY A 233 -8.59 -1.24 -9.47
N LEU A 234 -8.51 -0.80 -8.21
CA LEU A 234 -9.57 -1.01 -7.23
C LEU A 234 -10.85 -0.25 -7.58
N GLN A 235 -10.75 0.96 -8.12
CA GLN A 235 -11.89 1.73 -8.61
C GLN A 235 -12.54 1.04 -9.81
N TRP A 236 -11.75 0.54 -10.76
CA TRP A 236 -12.24 -0.23 -11.90
C TRP A 236 -13.03 -1.48 -11.47
N LEU A 237 -12.57 -2.19 -10.42
CA LEU A 237 -13.27 -3.35 -9.88
C LEU A 237 -14.63 -3.03 -9.24
N HIS A 238 -14.77 -1.82 -8.68
CA HIS A 238 -15.98 -1.39 -7.99
C HIS A 238 -16.92 -0.56 -8.86
N ALA A 239 -16.53 -0.24 -10.10
CA ALA A 239 -17.42 0.40 -11.05
C ALA A 239 -18.52 -0.58 -11.49
N ASP A 240 -19.76 -0.09 -11.53
CA ASP A 240 -20.94 -0.81 -12.03
C ASP A 240 -20.70 -1.26 -13.48
N GLU A 241 -20.19 -0.33 -14.30
CA GLU A 241 -19.70 -0.59 -15.65
C GLU A 241 -18.21 -0.27 -15.72
N PRO A 242 -17.32 -1.27 -15.87
CA PRO A 242 -15.89 -1.02 -15.98
C PRO A 242 -15.59 -0.22 -17.25
N ALA A 243 -14.90 0.91 -17.10
CA ALA A 243 -14.36 1.63 -18.24
C ALA A 243 -13.43 0.72 -19.07
N ASN A 244 -13.47 0.89 -20.39
CA ASN A 244 -12.50 0.24 -21.28
C ASN A 244 -11.13 0.93 -21.10
N VAL A 245 -10.28 0.34 -20.26
CA VAL A 245 -8.93 0.85 -20.01
C VAL A 245 -7.99 0.38 -21.13
N ALA A 246 -7.20 1.31 -21.67
CA ALA A 246 -6.18 0.99 -22.66
C ALA A 246 -5.17 0.00 -22.07
N ILE A 247 -4.79 -1.02 -22.84
CA ILE A 247 -3.78 -1.99 -22.40
C ILE A 247 -2.40 -1.37 -22.63
N ASP A 248 -1.89 -0.68 -21.62
CA ASP A 248 -0.50 -0.25 -21.52
C ASP A 248 0.22 -0.99 -20.38
N ALA A 249 1.52 -0.75 -20.24
CA ALA A 249 2.35 -1.41 -19.22
C ALA A 249 1.90 -1.11 -17.77
N ASP A 250 1.35 0.06 -17.50
CA ASP A 250 0.84 0.42 -16.16
C ASP A 250 -0.40 -0.42 -15.83
N TRP A 251 -1.30 -0.56 -16.80
CA TRP A 251 -2.50 -1.36 -16.64
C TRP A 251 -2.18 -2.83 -16.45
N ARG A 252 -1.16 -3.37 -17.13
CA ARG A 252 -0.72 -4.77 -16.90
C ARG A 252 -0.24 -4.99 -15.48
N ALA A 253 0.67 -4.13 -15.02
CA ALA A 253 1.20 -4.18 -13.66
C ALA A 253 0.06 -4.04 -12.62
N THR A 254 -0.93 -3.20 -12.91
CA THR A 254 -2.13 -3.02 -12.09
C THR A 254 -2.95 -4.31 -12.00
N VAL A 255 -3.27 -4.94 -13.13
CA VAL A 255 -4.09 -6.16 -13.18
C VAL A 255 -3.35 -7.35 -12.55
N GLU A 256 -2.04 -7.44 -12.74
CA GLU A 256 -1.17 -8.45 -12.10
C GLU A 256 -1.14 -8.28 -10.58
N ALA A 257 -0.98 -7.05 -10.08
CA ALA A 257 -1.06 -6.78 -8.66
C ALA A 257 -2.44 -7.10 -8.06
N LEU A 258 -3.53 -6.80 -8.79
CA LEU A 258 -4.87 -7.16 -8.36
C LEU A 258 -5.10 -8.68 -8.32
N GLU A 259 -4.50 -9.45 -9.22
CA GLU A 259 -4.61 -10.91 -9.22
C GLU A 259 -4.05 -11.49 -7.91
N GLN A 260 -2.95 -10.93 -7.42
CA GLN A 260 -2.33 -11.32 -6.15
C GLN A 260 -3.16 -10.93 -4.93
N LEU A 261 -3.91 -9.81 -5.01
CA LEU A 261 -4.69 -9.27 -3.90
C LEU A 261 -6.14 -9.76 -3.84
N THR A 262 -6.65 -10.40 -4.89
CA THR A 262 -8.01 -10.93 -4.91
C THR A 262 -8.16 -12.26 -4.14
N PRO A 263 -9.36 -12.54 -3.59
CA PRO A 263 -9.60 -13.84 -2.95
C PRO A 263 -9.48 -14.97 -3.99
N PRO A 264 -9.12 -16.18 -3.57
CA PRO A 264 -9.13 -17.30 -4.48
C PRO A 264 -10.55 -17.64 -4.90
N LEU A 265 -10.70 -18.15 -6.13
CA LEU A 265 -11.98 -18.65 -6.63
C LEU A 265 -12.55 -19.81 -5.79
N ARG A 266 -11.70 -20.52 -5.05
CA ARG A 266 -12.05 -21.65 -4.17
C ARG A 266 -11.24 -21.59 -2.88
N GLY A 267 -11.78 -22.13 -1.79
CA GLY A 267 -11.11 -22.22 -0.50
C GLY A 267 -11.79 -21.41 0.60
N LEU A 268 -11.09 -21.25 1.73
CA LEU A 268 -11.64 -20.67 2.96
C LEU A 268 -11.84 -19.15 2.88
N VAL A 269 -11.00 -18.46 2.12
CA VAL A 269 -11.09 -17.01 1.92
C VAL A 269 -12.17 -16.72 0.88
N THR A 270 -13.16 -15.92 1.25
CA THR A 270 -14.24 -15.48 0.35
C THR A 270 -14.07 -14.03 -0.04
N ASP A 271 -13.53 -13.21 0.86
CA ASP A 271 -13.43 -11.77 0.72
C ASP A 271 -12.06 -11.26 1.20
N VAL A 272 -11.56 -10.23 0.53
CA VAL A 272 -10.35 -9.49 0.89
C VAL A 272 -10.71 -8.02 1.03
N GLU A 273 -10.50 -7.44 2.20
CA GLU A 273 -10.62 -6.00 2.45
C GLU A 273 -9.24 -5.35 2.32
N ILE A 274 -9.15 -4.29 1.51
CA ILE A 274 -7.92 -3.53 1.28
C ILE A 274 -8.12 -2.07 1.70
N GLY A 275 -7.29 -1.58 2.59
CA GLY A 275 -7.32 -0.22 3.11
C GLY A 275 -5.93 0.39 3.28
N GLY A 276 -5.88 1.59 3.86
CA GLY A 276 -4.64 2.31 4.12
C GLY A 276 -4.38 3.46 3.15
N ARG A 277 -3.30 4.20 3.42
CA ARG A 277 -2.94 5.42 2.69
C ARG A 277 -2.61 5.16 1.22
N LEU A 278 -2.05 4.01 0.89
CA LEU A 278 -1.64 3.65 -0.46
C LEU A 278 -2.82 3.62 -1.44
N VAL A 279 -4.02 3.26 -0.97
CA VAL A 279 -5.24 3.18 -1.80
C VAL A 279 -6.13 4.41 -1.69
N GLY A 280 -5.65 5.49 -1.07
CA GLY A 280 -6.37 6.75 -0.92
C GLY A 280 -7.64 6.67 -0.04
N ARG A 281 -7.84 5.57 0.71
CA ARG A 281 -9.00 5.40 1.59
C ARG A 281 -8.64 5.74 3.03
N ARG A 282 -9.54 6.46 3.69
CA ARG A 282 -9.47 6.68 5.14
C ARG A 282 -9.68 5.37 5.90
N VAL A 283 -9.09 5.28 7.08
CA VAL A 283 -9.35 4.19 8.04
C VAL A 283 -10.87 4.01 8.21
N GLY A 284 -11.35 2.77 8.07
CA GLY A 284 -12.78 2.42 8.18
C GLY A 284 -13.59 2.42 6.88
N ARG A 285 -12.99 2.67 5.71
CA ARG A 285 -13.66 2.50 4.40
C ARG A 285 -12.80 1.70 3.40
N PRO A 286 -12.51 0.42 3.69
CA PRO A 286 -11.72 -0.41 2.78
C PRO A 286 -12.47 -0.70 1.47
N PHE A 287 -11.72 -1.09 0.44
CA PHE A 287 -12.27 -1.76 -0.74
C PHE A 287 -12.49 -3.22 -0.43
N THR A 288 -13.64 -3.79 -0.82
CA THR A 288 -13.96 -5.20 -0.56
C THR A 288 -13.92 -5.98 -1.88
N LEU A 289 -12.97 -6.90 -1.98
CA LEU A 289 -12.81 -7.78 -3.13
C LEU A 289 -13.39 -9.15 -2.81
N ASN A 290 -14.42 -9.55 -3.55
CA ASN A 290 -15.02 -10.88 -3.44
C ASN A 290 -14.61 -11.76 -4.63
N ARG A 291 -15.16 -12.97 -4.73
CA ARG A 291 -14.87 -13.89 -5.84
C ARG A 291 -15.30 -13.37 -7.21
N GLN A 292 -16.32 -12.51 -7.29
CA GLN A 292 -16.70 -11.87 -8.55
C GLN A 292 -15.62 -10.89 -9.00
N ALA A 293 -15.01 -10.14 -8.07
CA ALA A 293 -13.85 -9.32 -8.37
C ALA A 293 -12.68 -10.17 -8.89
N ALA A 294 -12.40 -11.32 -8.26
CA ALA A 294 -11.36 -12.25 -8.73
C ALA A 294 -11.63 -12.78 -10.15
N GLN A 295 -12.89 -13.09 -10.49
CA GLN A 295 -13.28 -13.49 -11.84
C GLN A 295 -13.06 -12.36 -12.86
N ARG A 296 -13.43 -11.13 -12.52
CA ARG A 296 -13.21 -9.94 -13.36
C ARG A 296 -11.72 -9.72 -13.62
N VAL A 297 -10.88 -9.74 -12.57
CA VAL A 297 -9.43 -9.61 -12.72
C VAL A 297 -8.87 -10.71 -13.63
N ARG A 298 -9.31 -11.96 -13.47
CA ARG A 298 -8.82 -13.07 -14.29
C ARG A 298 -9.19 -12.95 -15.76
N ALA A 299 -10.41 -12.52 -16.07
CA ALA A 299 -10.83 -12.25 -17.45
C ALA A 299 -10.01 -11.10 -18.06
N GLU A 300 -9.75 -10.06 -17.28
CA GLU A 300 -8.95 -8.92 -17.71
C GLU A 300 -7.47 -9.30 -17.89
N MET A 301 -6.92 -10.15 -17.02
CA MET A 301 -5.59 -10.71 -17.17
C MET A 301 -5.47 -11.51 -18.48
N GLN A 302 -6.48 -12.33 -18.80
CA GLN A 302 -6.52 -13.03 -20.09
C GLN A 302 -6.54 -12.05 -21.27
N ARG A 303 -7.28 -10.94 -21.19
CA ARG A 303 -7.30 -9.89 -22.22
C ARG A 303 -5.93 -9.24 -22.38
N VAL A 304 -5.27 -8.92 -21.27
CA VAL A 304 -3.93 -8.31 -21.22
C VAL A 304 -2.86 -9.25 -21.80
N VAL A 305 -2.91 -10.53 -21.43
CA VAL A 305 -1.97 -11.57 -21.91
C VAL A 305 -2.24 -11.96 -23.37
N ALA A 306 -3.51 -12.02 -23.78
CA ALA A 306 -3.90 -12.35 -25.16
C ALA A 306 -3.57 -11.23 -26.15
N GLY A 307 -3.17 -10.04 -25.70
CA GLY A 307 -2.62 -8.97 -26.53
C GLY A 307 -1.27 -9.34 -27.17
N HIS A 308 -1.30 -10.28 -28.11
CA HIS A 308 -0.23 -10.55 -29.05
C HIS A 308 -0.37 -9.57 -30.22
N THR A 309 0.73 -8.95 -30.63
CA THR A 309 0.77 -8.25 -31.90
C THR A 309 1.21 -9.21 -32.99
N TYR A 310 0.52 -9.18 -34.13
CA TYR A 310 0.97 -9.90 -35.31
C TYR A 310 2.34 -9.37 -35.72
N PHE A 311 3.28 -10.28 -35.86
CA PHE A 311 4.62 -10.02 -36.36
C PHE A 311 4.69 -10.60 -37.77
N ALA A 312 4.90 -9.75 -38.76
CA ALA A 312 5.16 -10.16 -40.13
C ALA A 312 6.28 -9.26 -40.66
N ARG A 313 7.48 -9.83 -40.85
CA ARG A 313 8.65 -9.09 -41.32
C ARG A 313 9.47 -9.93 -42.29
N GLU A 314 10.00 -9.25 -43.30
CA GLU A 314 10.98 -9.81 -44.23
C GLU A 314 12.40 -9.54 -43.71
N GLY A 315 13.24 -10.57 -43.73
CA GLY A 315 14.60 -10.43 -43.24
C GLY A 315 15.49 -11.63 -43.50
N PHE A 316 16.71 -11.55 -42.96
CA PHE A 316 17.73 -12.57 -43.10
C PHE A 316 17.95 -13.27 -41.75
N VAL A 317 17.95 -14.61 -41.75
CA VAL A 317 18.24 -15.41 -40.57
C VAL A 317 19.77 -15.44 -40.37
N GLN A 318 20.27 -14.96 -39.23
CA GLN A 318 21.73 -14.82 -39.02
C GLN A 318 22.34 -15.84 -38.06
N GLU A 319 21.61 -16.19 -37.01
CA GLU A 319 22.08 -17.11 -35.96
C GLU A 319 20.92 -18.02 -35.56
N CYS A 320 21.16 -19.33 -35.43
CA CYS A 320 20.17 -20.31 -35.00
C CYS A 320 20.75 -21.18 -33.86
N ASP A 321 20.07 -21.18 -32.71
CA ASP A 321 20.33 -22.05 -31.57
C ASP A 321 19.35 -23.24 -31.64
N ARG A 322 19.88 -24.39 -32.04
CA ARG A 322 19.12 -25.62 -32.24
C ARG A 322 18.64 -26.25 -30.93
N ASP A 323 19.38 -26.06 -29.84
CA ASP A 323 19.02 -26.62 -28.55
C ASP A 323 17.86 -25.84 -27.92
N ARG A 324 17.76 -24.54 -28.24
CA ARG A 324 16.70 -23.66 -27.74
C ARG A 324 15.58 -23.39 -28.75
N LEU A 325 15.66 -23.97 -29.95
CA LEU A 325 14.75 -23.73 -31.07
C LEU A 325 14.48 -22.22 -31.26
N SER A 326 15.57 -21.45 -31.42
CA SER A 326 15.49 -20.00 -31.57
C SER A 326 16.47 -19.46 -32.59
N PHE A 327 16.15 -18.32 -33.22
CA PHE A 327 17.03 -17.64 -34.17
C PHE A 327 16.93 -16.11 -34.08
N SER A 328 17.90 -15.42 -34.69
CA SER A 328 17.90 -13.96 -34.86
C SER A 328 17.53 -13.60 -36.31
N LEU A 329 16.49 -12.80 -36.49
CA LEU A 329 16.04 -12.25 -37.77
C LEU A 329 16.53 -10.81 -37.91
N ARG A 330 17.32 -10.52 -38.93
CA ARG A 330 17.71 -9.16 -39.29
C ARG A 330 16.79 -8.62 -40.37
N ASP A 331 16.06 -7.56 -40.04
CA ASP A 331 15.11 -6.88 -40.92
C ASP A 331 15.79 -6.35 -42.20
N ALA A 332 15.15 -6.57 -43.35
CA ALA A 332 15.71 -6.21 -44.65
C ALA A 332 15.78 -4.68 -44.88
N GLU A 333 14.91 -3.89 -44.24
CA GLU A 333 14.80 -2.45 -44.45
C GLU A 333 15.45 -1.64 -43.32
N SER A 334 15.18 -2.04 -42.07
CA SER A 334 15.50 -1.25 -40.87
C SER A 334 16.79 -1.67 -40.16
N ASN A 335 17.42 -2.77 -40.60
CA ASN A 335 18.58 -3.40 -39.95
C ASN A 335 18.33 -3.75 -38.46
N GLU A 336 17.07 -3.71 -38.01
CA GLU A 336 16.66 -4.14 -36.67
C GLU A 336 16.79 -5.66 -36.55
N ILE A 337 17.14 -6.13 -35.35
CA ILE A 337 17.26 -7.56 -35.06
C ILE A 337 16.12 -7.98 -34.13
N ALA A 338 15.29 -8.93 -34.60
CA ALA A 338 14.26 -9.58 -33.79
C ALA A 338 14.74 -10.97 -33.35
N ARG A 339 14.44 -11.35 -32.11
CA ARG A 339 14.66 -12.71 -31.61
C ARG A 339 13.41 -13.53 -31.85
N CYS A 340 13.56 -14.71 -32.41
CA CYS A 340 12.48 -15.59 -32.81
C CYS A 340 12.64 -16.94 -32.11
N ALA A 341 11.56 -17.48 -31.55
CA ALA A 341 11.45 -18.88 -31.10
C ALA A 341 10.49 -19.61 -32.03
N PHE A 342 10.75 -20.89 -32.28
CA PHE A 342 9.96 -21.71 -33.18
C PHE A 342 9.73 -23.11 -32.60
N GLU A 343 8.75 -23.83 -33.15
CA GLU A 343 8.51 -25.24 -32.83
C GLU A 343 9.39 -26.14 -33.71
N ASP A 344 9.70 -27.35 -33.25
CA ASP A 344 10.57 -28.32 -33.95
C ASP A 344 10.10 -28.63 -35.38
N THR A 345 8.81 -28.48 -35.66
CA THR A 345 8.21 -28.64 -36.99
C THR A 345 8.72 -27.64 -38.03
N LEU A 346 9.22 -26.47 -37.59
CA LEU A 346 9.78 -25.42 -38.45
C LEU A 346 11.31 -25.49 -38.56
N LEU A 347 11.95 -26.49 -37.93
CA LEU A 347 13.42 -26.56 -37.87
C LEU A 347 14.04 -26.63 -39.26
N ASP A 348 13.50 -27.46 -40.16
CA ASP A 348 14.03 -27.62 -41.52
C ASP A 348 13.90 -26.33 -42.34
N ASP A 349 12.79 -25.58 -42.17
CA ASP A 349 12.57 -24.31 -42.86
C ASP A 349 13.52 -23.22 -42.34
N VAL A 350 13.73 -23.15 -41.03
CA VAL A 350 14.68 -22.21 -40.41
C VAL A 350 16.12 -22.53 -40.83
N LEU A 351 16.51 -23.80 -40.91
CA LEU A 351 17.83 -24.21 -41.38
C LEU A 351 18.03 -23.90 -42.86
N SER A 352 17.00 -24.06 -43.68
CA SER A 352 17.02 -23.66 -45.08
C SER A 352 17.19 -22.14 -45.24
N ALA A 353 16.47 -21.37 -44.42
CA ALA A 353 16.57 -19.91 -44.39
C ALA A 353 17.95 -19.41 -43.91
N LEU A 354 18.59 -20.11 -42.96
CA LEU A 354 19.90 -19.75 -42.43
C LEU A 354 21.04 -19.87 -43.46
N VAL A 355 20.93 -20.82 -44.40
CA VAL A 355 21.94 -21.05 -45.45
C VAL A 355 21.64 -20.21 -46.71
N SER A 356 20.46 -19.61 -46.79
CA SER A 356 20.01 -18.82 -47.92
C SER A 356 20.48 -17.37 -47.81
N ASP A 357 20.90 -16.80 -48.95
CA ASP A 357 21.19 -15.36 -49.07
C ASP A 357 19.94 -14.54 -49.42
N ASP A 358 18.81 -15.19 -49.71
CA ASP A 358 17.52 -14.54 -50.00
C ASP A 358 16.74 -14.19 -48.72
N PRO A 359 15.94 -13.10 -48.70
CA PRO A 359 15.10 -12.75 -47.56
C PRO A 359 13.92 -13.71 -47.39
N TYR A 360 13.59 -13.98 -46.13
CA TYR A 360 12.45 -14.79 -45.72
C TYR A 360 11.41 -13.93 -45.02
N LEU A 361 10.13 -14.20 -45.32
CA LEU A 361 9.01 -13.67 -44.57
C LEU A 361 8.80 -14.53 -43.32
N VAL A 362 8.94 -13.92 -42.15
CA VAL A 362 8.66 -14.54 -40.86
C VAL A 362 7.35 -14.01 -40.32
N VAL A 363 6.39 -14.93 -40.13
CA VAL A 363 5.08 -14.63 -39.54
C VAL A 363 4.98 -15.30 -38.17
N GLY A 364 4.57 -14.53 -37.18
CA GLY A 364 4.44 -15.01 -35.82
C GLY A 364 3.63 -14.08 -34.94
N GLN A 365 3.63 -14.41 -33.66
CA GLN A 365 3.03 -13.60 -32.63
C GLN A 365 4.13 -13.06 -31.73
N GLN A 366 4.18 -11.74 -31.58
CA GLN A 366 5.05 -11.11 -30.59
C GLN A 366 4.23 -10.81 -29.35
N ALA A 367 4.60 -11.43 -28.23
CA ALA A 367 4.05 -11.06 -26.95
C ALA A 367 4.51 -9.62 -26.65
N LEU A 368 3.58 -8.70 -26.37
CA LEU A 368 3.94 -7.31 -26.05
C LEU A 368 4.88 -7.17 -24.83
N SER A 369 5.00 -8.21 -24.00
CA SER A 369 5.87 -8.28 -22.81
C SER A 369 7.30 -8.79 -23.07
N ASN A 370 7.55 -9.44 -24.21
CA ASN A 370 8.86 -10.00 -24.55
C ASN A 370 9.16 -9.68 -26.01
N ARG A 371 10.32 -9.08 -26.29
CA ARG A 371 10.75 -8.81 -27.67
C ARG A 371 10.95 -10.09 -28.50
N GLN A 372 10.84 -11.25 -27.89
CA GLN A 372 10.84 -12.55 -28.57
C GLN A 372 9.53 -12.80 -29.33
N VAL A 373 9.65 -13.17 -30.59
CA VAL A 373 8.56 -13.55 -31.48
C VAL A 373 8.39 -15.06 -31.44
N THR A 374 7.17 -15.56 -31.23
CA THR A 374 6.84 -16.97 -31.46
C THR A 374 6.45 -17.14 -32.93
N VAL A 375 7.30 -17.82 -33.70
CA VAL A 375 7.14 -18.01 -35.14
C VAL A 375 6.08 -19.08 -35.40
N THR A 376 5.13 -18.75 -36.27
CA THR A 376 4.07 -19.66 -36.72
C THR A 376 4.28 -20.13 -38.16
N SER A 377 5.00 -19.34 -38.97
CA SER A 377 5.34 -19.68 -40.36
C SER A 377 6.59 -18.92 -40.79
N ILE A 378 7.40 -19.54 -41.63
CA ILE A 378 8.57 -18.95 -42.27
C ILE A 378 8.65 -19.47 -43.71
N GLY A 379 8.94 -18.59 -44.67
CA GLY A 379 9.09 -18.99 -46.08
C GLY A 379 9.80 -17.93 -46.92
N PRO A 380 10.21 -18.26 -48.15
CA PRO A 380 10.86 -17.31 -49.04
C PRO A 380 9.92 -16.13 -49.31
N ALA A 381 10.42 -14.90 -49.20
CA ALA A 381 9.58 -13.70 -49.39
C ALA A 381 8.91 -13.64 -50.78
N ALA A 382 9.50 -14.27 -51.79
CA ALA A 382 8.97 -14.32 -53.15
C ALA A 382 7.88 -15.40 -53.39
N ALA A 383 7.57 -16.24 -52.40
CA ALA A 383 6.76 -17.45 -52.58
C ALA A 383 5.43 -17.47 -51.80
N LEU A 384 5.07 -16.38 -51.10
CA LEU A 384 3.89 -16.29 -50.23
C LEU A 384 2.88 -15.21 -50.69
#